data_AF-D4H0B6-F1
#
_entry.id   AF-D4H0B6-F1
#
_cell.length_a   1.000
_cell.length_b   1.000
_cell.length_c   1.000
_cell.angle_alpha   90.00
_cell.angle_beta   90.00
_cell.angle_gamma   90.00
#
_symmetry.space_group_name_H-M   'P 1'
#
loop_
_entity.id
_entity.type
_entity.pdbx_description
1 polymer ?
#
loop_
_entity_poly.entity_id
_entity_poly.type
_entity_poly.pdbx_seq_one_letter_code
_entity_poly.pdbx_strand_id
1 'polypeptide(L)'
;MSESNVEKGILEAFRRGLKRAVSDAQGVNWNGVDSIKEHKLLLMGIRNFPEVQDHVTIQWYLDGDMLPHLDDQPGPIQTNAGVSSGPIPEVDEIKEFYAEEMVEPLEDILTADTFYWLKTYYENREVPFKQAYLANMDILLHITQCARFCDLEYPNTTLPEDLVSPIEEASIDLKRELIKYPLFRNLPPFVTEFTRVATQVMTWLEEQDLENPDDRAEYTTLLNHLGSFYYKGVWRPISNRIGYYTIHGPAEEDDREFHITNLKRARQNFLKLSNQFRSRANDYGLRVEIRNERIPKLRPEERNFQELLQWEPEDDTAEQVTTA
;
A
#
# COMPACT_ATOMS: atom_id res chain seq x y z
N MET A 1 -20.94 -11.78 23.16
CA MET A 1 -19.56 -11.53 22.71
C MET A 1 -19.59 -10.17 22.02
N SER A 2 -18.66 -9.24 22.26
CA SER A 2 -18.61 -8.02 21.44
C SER A 2 -18.28 -8.43 20.00
N GLU A 3 -18.81 -7.73 18.99
CA GLU A 3 -18.53 -8.05 17.58
C GLU A 3 -17.03 -8.00 17.27
N SER A 4 -16.31 -7.08 17.91
CA SER A 4 -14.83 -7.02 17.89
C SER A 4 -14.13 -8.32 18.34
N ASN A 5 -14.73 -9.09 19.25
CA ASN A 5 -14.15 -10.38 19.69
C ASN A 5 -14.44 -11.51 18.68
N VAL A 6 -15.56 -11.44 17.94
CA VAL A 6 -15.89 -12.39 16.87
C VAL A 6 -14.97 -12.18 15.69
N GLU A 7 -14.82 -10.93 15.24
CA GLU A 7 -13.91 -10.54 14.16
C GLU A 7 -12.47 -11.01 14.41
N LYS A 8 -11.94 -10.78 15.61
CA LYS A 8 -10.60 -11.25 16.01
C LYS A 8 -10.47 -12.78 15.95
N GLY A 9 -11.50 -13.50 16.39
CA GLY A 9 -11.52 -14.96 16.34
C GLY A 9 -11.49 -15.49 14.90
N ILE A 10 -12.22 -14.85 13.98
CA ILE A 10 -12.21 -15.18 12.56
C ILE A 10 -10.81 -14.91 11.97
N LEU A 11 -10.26 -13.71 12.16
CA LEU A 11 -8.93 -13.37 11.64
C LEU A 11 -7.84 -14.33 12.14
N GLU A 12 -7.89 -14.74 13.41
CA GLU A 12 -6.96 -15.73 13.97
C GLU A 12 -7.15 -17.13 13.38
N ALA A 13 -8.39 -17.57 13.13
CA ALA A 13 -8.66 -18.84 12.46
C ALA A 13 -8.09 -18.85 11.02
N PHE A 14 -8.35 -17.79 10.25
CA PHE A 14 -7.82 -17.64 8.89
C PHE A 14 -6.30 -17.62 8.84
N ARG A 15 -5.66 -16.89 9.76
CA ARG A 15 -4.19 -16.87 9.88
C ARG A 15 -3.63 -18.25 10.26
N ARG A 16 -4.30 -19.01 11.13
CA ARG A 16 -3.86 -20.37 11.49
C ARG A 16 -4.02 -21.35 10.33
N GLY A 17 -5.14 -21.28 9.59
CA GLY A 17 -5.36 -22.10 8.40
C GLY A 17 -4.32 -21.82 7.31
N LEU A 18 -4.08 -20.53 7.02
CA LEU A 18 -3.03 -20.11 6.08
C LEU A 18 -1.64 -20.62 6.52
N LYS A 19 -1.27 -20.46 7.79
CA LYS A 19 0.00 -20.98 8.32
C LYS A 19 0.16 -22.49 8.13
N ARG A 20 -0.91 -23.27 8.33
CA ARG A 20 -0.89 -24.71 8.10
C ARG A 20 -0.72 -25.02 6.62
N ALA A 21 -1.43 -24.32 5.73
CA ALA A 21 -1.30 -24.51 4.28
C ALA A 21 0.13 -24.19 3.80
N VAL A 22 0.73 -23.09 4.27
CA VAL A 22 2.12 -22.72 3.97
C VAL A 22 3.12 -23.77 4.49
N SER A 23 2.84 -24.39 5.64
CA SER A 23 3.72 -25.42 6.21
C SER A 23 3.72 -26.73 5.41
N ASP A 24 2.63 -27.00 4.69
CA ASP A 24 2.47 -28.19 3.85
C ASP A 24 2.96 -27.94 2.40
N ALA A 25 3.05 -26.68 1.98
CA ALA A 25 3.58 -26.25 0.69
C ALA A 25 5.09 -26.52 0.58
N GLN A 26 5.54 -27.10 -0.53
CA GLN A 26 6.94 -27.42 -0.74
C GLN A 26 7.77 -26.17 -1.05
N GLY A 27 8.95 -26.07 -0.43
CA GLY A 27 9.93 -25.03 -0.75
C GLY A 27 9.61 -23.63 -0.18
N VAL A 28 8.55 -23.48 0.61
CA VAL A 28 8.15 -22.21 1.23
C VAL A 28 8.21 -22.31 2.75
N ASN A 29 8.67 -21.24 3.40
CA ASN A 29 8.66 -21.12 4.86
C ASN A 29 7.76 -19.95 5.24
N TRP A 30 6.92 -20.11 6.28
CA TRP A 30 6.10 -19.04 6.84
C TRP A 30 6.90 -17.74 7.08
N ASN A 31 8.14 -17.86 7.55
CA ASN A 31 8.99 -16.70 7.82
C ASN A 31 9.44 -15.94 6.55
N GLY A 32 9.29 -16.55 5.37
CA GLY A 32 9.55 -15.93 4.08
C GLY A 32 8.32 -15.31 3.42
N VAL A 33 7.13 -15.44 4.02
CA VAL A 33 5.91 -14.82 3.51
C VAL A 33 5.95 -13.34 3.87
N ASP A 34 6.01 -12.47 2.86
CA ASP A 34 5.90 -11.04 3.09
C ASP A 34 4.49 -10.67 3.60
N SER A 35 4.41 -9.62 4.42
CA SER A 35 3.14 -9.29 5.06
C SER A 35 2.07 -8.81 4.08
N ILE A 36 2.45 -8.37 2.87
CA ILE A 36 1.50 -7.89 1.87
C ILE A 36 0.75 -9.09 1.33
N LYS A 37 1.46 -10.16 0.95
CA LYS A 37 0.87 -11.43 0.55
C LYS A 37 0.05 -12.05 1.67
N GLU A 38 0.57 -12.11 2.91
CA GLU A 38 -0.22 -12.60 4.06
C GLU A 38 -1.57 -11.88 4.12
N HIS A 39 -1.54 -10.56 4.06
CA HIS A 39 -2.73 -9.74 4.19
C HIS A 39 -3.73 -9.94 3.05
N LYS A 40 -3.29 -9.97 1.80
CA LYS A 40 -4.19 -10.24 0.68
C LYS A 40 -4.75 -11.66 0.74
N LEU A 41 -3.94 -12.65 1.10
CA LEU A 41 -4.38 -14.04 1.24
C LEU A 41 -5.47 -14.15 2.32
N LEU A 42 -5.30 -13.49 3.47
CA LEU A 42 -6.35 -13.40 4.50
C LEU A 42 -7.65 -12.82 3.95
N LEU A 43 -7.56 -11.71 3.20
CA LEU A 43 -8.73 -11.08 2.58
C LEU A 43 -9.39 -11.97 1.52
N MET A 44 -8.59 -12.70 0.73
CA MET A 44 -9.09 -13.69 -0.23
C MET A 44 -9.84 -14.81 0.47
N GLY A 45 -9.28 -15.33 1.57
CA GLY A 45 -9.93 -16.32 2.41
C GLY A 45 -11.26 -15.81 2.94
N ILE A 46 -11.28 -14.66 3.62
CA ILE A 46 -12.52 -14.12 4.21
C ILE A 46 -13.62 -13.91 3.16
N ARG A 47 -13.27 -13.46 1.95
CA ARG A 47 -14.23 -13.30 0.84
C ARG A 47 -14.74 -14.62 0.26
N ASN A 48 -14.03 -15.73 0.45
CA ASN A 48 -14.43 -17.06 -0.02
C ASN A 48 -15.34 -17.80 0.96
N PHE A 49 -15.48 -17.33 2.19
CA PHE A 49 -16.36 -17.89 3.22
C PHE A 49 -17.47 -16.86 3.55
N PRO A 50 -18.57 -16.81 2.77
CA PRO A 50 -19.61 -15.79 2.90
C PRO A 50 -20.23 -15.72 4.30
N GLU A 51 -20.26 -16.83 5.03
CA GLU A 51 -20.78 -16.94 6.39
C GLU A 51 -19.98 -16.14 7.42
N VAL A 52 -18.72 -15.78 7.14
CA VAL A 52 -17.90 -14.93 8.02
C VAL A 52 -17.81 -13.48 7.55
N GLN A 53 -18.19 -13.21 6.30
CA GLN A 53 -17.94 -11.92 5.66
C GLN A 53 -18.62 -10.77 6.41
N ASP A 54 -19.86 -10.95 6.85
CA ASP A 54 -20.63 -9.94 7.60
C ASP A 54 -20.13 -9.74 9.04
N HIS A 55 -19.21 -10.58 9.50
CA HIS A 55 -18.62 -10.55 10.84
C HIS A 55 -17.20 -9.99 10.87
N VAL A 56 -16.67 -9.58 9.72
CA VAL A 56 -15.35 -8.96 9.60
C VAL A 56 -15.50 -7.60 8.94
N THR A 57 -14.75 -6.63 9.44
CA THR A 57 -14.73 -5.30 8.84
C THR A 57 -13.81 -5.30 7.63
N ILE A 58 -14.36 -5.04 6.46
CA ILE A 58 -13.61 -5.01 5.20
C ILE A 58 -13.35 -3.56 4.82
N GLN A 59 -12.07 -3.23 4.68
CA GLN A 59 -11.60 -1.91 4.28
C GLN A 59 -10.88 -2.02 2.93
N TRP A 60 -11.35 -1.37 1.86
CA TRP A 60 -10.68 -1.51 0.56
C TRP A 60 -9.29 -0.88 0.48
N TYR A 61 -8.91 -0.01 1.43
CA TYR A 61 -7.51 0.41 1.51
C TYR A 61 -6.57 -0.76 1.77
N LEU A 62 -7.02 -1.78 2.51
CA LEU A 62 -6.27 -3.00 2.78
C LEU A 62 -6.03 -3.78 1.47
N ASP A 63 -6.96 -3.71 0.51
CA ASP A 63 -6.73 -4.18 -0.85
C ASP A 63 -5.63 -3.39 -1.54
N GLY A 64 -5.38 -2.12 -1.20
CA GLY A 64 -4.37 -1.21 -1.77
C GLY A 64 -3.04 -1.10 -1.00
N ASP A 65 -2.92 -1.78 0.15
CA ASP A 65 -1.75 -1.65 1.02
C ASP A 65 -0.55 -2.43 0.47
N MET A 66 0.62 -1.79 0.57
CA MET A 66 1.93 -2.27 0.12
C MET A 66 3.03 -2.07 1.18
N LEU A 67 2.69 -1.71 2.43
CA LEU A 67 3.68 -1.71 3.50
C LEU A 67 3.84 -3.11 4.10
N PRO A 68 5.08 -3.58 4.30
CA PRO A 68 5.37 -4.88 4.93
C PRO A 68 5.11 -4.91 6.45
N HIS A 69 4.63 -3.80 7.03
CA HIS A 69 4.29 -3.73 8.45
C HIS A 69 2.93 -3.06 8.61
N LEU A 70 1.96 -3.85 9.08
CA LEU A 70 0.78 -3.35 9.77
C LEU A 70 1.28 -2.69 11.07
N ASP A 71 1.64 -1.40 11.01
CA ASP A 71 1.70 -0.58 12.21
C ASP A 71 0.31 -0.69 12.85
N ASP A 72 0.25 -1.39 13.99
CA ASP A 72 -0.94 -1.79 14.78
C ASP A 72 -1.50 -3.20 14.49
N GLN A 73 -0.68 -4.24 14.58
CA GLN A 73 -1.23 -5.53 15.02
C GLN A 73 -1.74 -5.37 16.47
N PRO A 74 -3.00 -5.76 16.79
CA PRO A 74 -3.32 -6.08 18.17
C PRO A 74 -2.35 -7.19 18.58
N GLY A 75 -1.55 -6.92 19.62
CA GLY A 75 -0.49 -7.84 20.08
C GLY A 75 -1.00 -9.26 20.32
N PRO A 76 -0.10 -10.25 20.41
CA PRO A 76 -0.47 -11.65 20.56
C PRO A 76 -1.30 -11.82 21.85
N ILE A 77 -2.58 -12.13 21.70
CA ILE A 77 -3.41 -12.54 22.83
C ILE A 77 -3.21 -14.04 23.01
N GLN A 78 -2.79 -14.45 24.20
CA GLN A 78 -2.86 -15.84 24.62
C GLN A 78 -4.31 -16.28 24.63
N THR A 79 -4.67 -17.19 23.73
CA THR A 79 -6.00 -17.77 23.61
C THR A 79 -6.27 -18.75 24.74
N ASN A 80 -6.90 -18.25 25.81
CA ASN A 80 -7.76 -19.04 26.68
C ASN A 80 -9.19 -18.52 26.55
N ALA A 81 -9.75 -18.58 25.34
CA ALA A 81 -11.17 -18.34 25.11
C ALA A 81 -11.82 -19.68 24.75
N GLY A 82 -12.75 -20.11 25.61
CA GLY A 82 -13.54 -21.31 25.38
C GLY A 82 -14.24 -21.26 24.03
N VAL A 83 -14.09 -22.34 23.27
CA VAL A 83 -14.78 -22.59 22.00
C VAL A 83 -16.28 -22.73 22.28
N SER A 84 -17.11 -21.80 21.78
CA SER A 84 -18.42 -22.13 21.20
C SER A 84 -19.18 -20.91 20.64
N SER A 85 -19.76 -21.12 19.45
CA SER A 85 -20.97 -20.49 18.84
C SER A 85 -20.86 -19.20 18.01
N GLY A 86 -19.77 -18.99 17.28
CA GLY A 86 -19.76 -18.10 16.09
C GLY A 86 -19.62 -18.93 14.81
N PRO A 87 -19.87 -18.36 13.61
CA PRO A 87 -19.70 -19.06 12.34
C PRO A 87 -18.22 -19.15 11.94
N ILE A 88 -17.33 -19.55 12.85
CA ILE A 88 -15.90 -19.65 12.55
C ILE A 88 -15.68 -21.00 11.86
N PRO A 89 -15.26 -21.04 10.58
CA PRO A 89 -14.95 -22.29 9.90
C PRO A 89 -13.83 -23.03 10.63
N GLU A 90 -13.82 -24.35 10.51
CA GLU A 90 -12.76 -25.14 11.12
C GLU A 90 -11.42 -24.81 10.45
N VAL A 91 -10.34 -24.80 11.25
CA VAL A 91 -9.01 -24.42 10.75
C VAL A 91 -8.54 -25.32 9.60
N ASP A 92 -8.99 -26.58 9.58
CA ASP A 92 -8.67 -27.53 8.51
C ASP A 92 -9.44 -27.24 7.22
N GLU A 93 -10.69 -26.76 7.29
CA GLU A 93 -11.45 -26.29 6.11
C GLU A 93 -10.78 -25.07 5.48
N ILE A 94 -10.36 -24.10 6.31
CA ILE A 94 -9.61 -22.92 5.86
C ILE A 94 -8.28 -23.31 5.20
N LYS A 95 -7.59 -24.29 5.78
CA LYS A 95 -6.32 -24.81 5.25
C LYS A 95 -6.54 -25.45 3.87
N GLU A 96 -7.55 -26.30 3.74
CA GLU A 96 -7.91 -26.96 2.47
C GLU A 96 -8.23 -25.94 1.38
N PHE A 97 -8.97 -24.87 1.71
CA PHE A 97 -9.21 -23.76 0.78
C PHE A 97 -7.91 -23.19 0.19
N TYR A 98 -6.94 -22.84 1.03
CA TYR A 98 -5.66 -22.28 0.57
C TYR A 98 -4.81 -23.28 -0.21
N ALA A 99 -4.93 -24.58 0.10
CA ALA A 99 -4.12 -25.61 -0.54
C ALA A 99 -4.69 -26.07 -1.89
N GLU A 100 -6.02 -26.14 -2.02
CA GLU A 100 -6.68 -26.87 -3.12
C GLU A 100 -7.70 -26.06 -3.91
N GLU A 101 -8.33 -25.04 -3.31
CA GLU A 101 -9.46 -24.33 -3.93
C GLU A 101 -9.08 -22.98 -4.55
N MET A 102 -7.86 -22.49 -4.27
CA MET A 102 -7.38 -21.25 -4.87
C MET A 102 -7.20 -21.37 -6.38
N VAL A 103 -7.59 -20.32 -7.12
CA VAL A 103 -7.41 -20.24 -8.58
C VAL A 103 -5.93 -20.33 -8.98
N GLU A 104 -5.07 -19.67 -8.22
CA GLU A 104 -3.61 -19.73 -8.37
C GLU A 104 -3.06 -20.56 -7.21
N PRO A 105 -2.20 -21.56 -7.47
CA PRO A 105 -1.59 -22.36 -6.42
C PRO A 105 -0.87 -21.49 -5.38
N LEU A 106 -1.03 -21.82 -4.09
CA LEU A 106 -0.41 -21.07 -3.00
C LEU A 106 1.12 -20.98 -3.14
N GLU A 107 1.77 -22.04 -3.61
CA GLU A 107 3.22 -22.07 -3.87
C GLU A 107 3.65 -21.01 -4.89
N ASP A 108 2.89 -20.84 -5.98
CA ASP A 108 3.16 -19.87 -7.04
C ASP A 108 3.03 -18.44 -6.50
N ILE A 109 1.96 -18.17 -5.73
CA ILE A 109 1.74 -16.87 -5.08
C ILE A 109 2.91 -16.50 -4.16
N LEU A 110 3.32 -17.44 -3.32
CA LEU A 110 4.32 -17.18 -2.28
C LEU A 110 5.71 -16.98 -2.88
N THR A 111 6.05 -17.70 -3.95
CA THR A 111 7.36 -17.62 -4.60
C THR A 111 7.49 -16.50 -5.63
N ALA A 112 6.37 -15.98 -6.16
CA ALA A 112 6.39 -14.86 -7.10
C ALA A 112 6.98 -13.57 -6.51
N ASP A 113 7.60 -12.70 -7.34
CA ASP A 113 7.96 -11.35 -6.90
C ASP A 113 6.69 -10.58 -6.46
N THR A 114 6.75 -9.93 -5.31
CA THR A 114 5.58 -9.31 -4.67
C THR A 114 4.90 -8.28 -5.57
N PHE A 115 5.64 -7.47 -6.32
CA PHE A 115 5.04 -6.46 -7.20
C PHE A 115 4.42 -7.10 -8.44
N TYR A 116 5.08 -8.11 -9.02
CA TYR A 116 4.51 -8.87 -10.13
C TYR A 116 3.19 -9.52 -9.74
N TRP A 117 3.19 -10.24 -8.61
CA TRP A 117 1.99 -10.90 -8.10
C TRP A 117 0.88 -9.91 -7.76
N LEU A 118 1.19 -8.78 -7.10
CA LEU A 118 0.20 -7.74 -6.81
C LEU A 118 -0.43 -7.19 -8.09
N LYS A 119 0.37 -6.94 -9.13
CA LYS A 119 -0.14 -6.48 -10.43
C LYS A 119 -1.17 -7.46 -11.00
N THR A 120 -0.83 -8.75 -11.04
CA THR A 120 -1.76 -9.81 -11.45
C THR A 120 -3.00 -9.88 -10.56
N TYR A 121 -2.85 -9.72 -9.24
CA TYR A 121 -3.95 -9.70 -8.27
C TYR A 121 -4.98 -8.60 -8.61
N TYR A 122 -4.55 -7.36 -8.87
CA TYR A 122 -5.48 -6.28 -9.21
C TYR A 122 -6.00 -6.36 -10.65
N GLU A 123 -5.18 -6.83 -11.60
CA GLU A 123 -5.59 -7.00 -13.00
C GLU A 123 -6.78 -7.96 -13.14
N ASN A 124 -6.83 -9.00 -12.30
CA ASN A 124 -7.88 -10.01 -12.32
C ASN A 124 -9.05 -9.75 -11.36
N ARG A 125 -9.05 -8.62 -10.63
CA ARG A 125 -10.11 -8.29 -9.66
C ARG A 125 -10.85 -7.00 -10.02
N GLU A 126 -12.14 -7.00 -9.71
CA GLU A 126 -12.98 -5.82 -9.74
C GLU A 126 -12.89 -5.12 -8.39
N VAL A 127 -11.99 -4.15 -8.29
CA VAL A 127 -11.78 -3.35 -7.08
C VAL A 127 -12.02 -1.87 -7.39
N PRO A 128 -12.63 -1.09 -6.47
CA PRO A 128 -12.73 0.36 -6.62
C PRO A 128 -11.35 0.98 -6.78
N PHE A 129 -11.23 1.98 -7.67
CA PHE A 129 -9.98 2.73 -7.89
C PHE A 129 -8.79 1.87 -8.32
N LYS A 130 -9.02 0.71 -8.96
CA LYS A 130 -7.99 -0.19 -9.50
C LYS A 130 -6.82 0.51 -10.18
N GLN A 131 -7.09 1.49 -11.04
CA GLN A 131 -6.04 2.21 -11.77
C GLN A 131 -5.16 3.08 -10.86
N ALA A 132 -5.71 3.64 -9.78
CA ALA A 132 -4.91 4.34 -8.77
C ALA A 132 -3.99 3.36 -8.00
N TYR A 133 -4.44 2.12 -7.74
CA TYR A 133 -3.60 1.09 -7.15
C TYR A 133 -2.45 0.68 -8.08
N LEU A 134 -2.75 0.49 -9.37
CA LEU A 134 -1.75 0.14 -10.39
C LEU A 134 -0.70 1.24 -10.54
N ALA A 135 -1.11 2.50 -10.71
CA ALA A 135 -0.17 3.62 -10.82
C ALA A 135 0.72 3.78 -9.57
N ASN A 136 0.16 3.54 -8.38
CA ASN A 136 0.90 3.54 -7.13
C ASN A 136 1.98 2.43 -7.06
N MET A 137 1.67 1.25 -7.60
CA MET A 137 2.65 0.15 -7.68
C MET A 137 3.83 0.51 -8.57
N ASP A 138 3.58 1.12 -9.73
CA ASP A 138 4.64 1.46 -10.68
C ASP A 138 5.66 2.45 -10.07
N ILE A 139 5.21 3.45 -9.30
CA ILE A 139 6.09 4.39 -8.59
C ILE A 139 6.97 3.65 -7.57
N LEU A 140 6.38 2.81 -6.71
CA LEU A 140 7.12 2.10 -5.66
C LEU A 140 8.04 1.02 -6.21
N LEU A 141 7.62 0.32 -7.26
CA LEU A 141 8.42 -0.69 -7.95
C LEU A 141 9.68 -0.04 -8.50
N HIS A 142 9.56 1.09 -9.21
CA HIS A 142 10.70 1.79 -9.79
C HIS A 142 11.71 2.24 -8.72
N ILE A 143 11.23 2.86 -7.62
CA ILE A 143 12.10 3.25 -6.49
C ILE A 143 12.79 2.02 -5.89
N THR A 144 12.06 0.90 -5.75
CA THR A 144 12.60 -0.36 -5.19
C THR A 144 13.63 -0.99 -6.12
N GLN A 145 13.43 -0.95 -7.44
CA GLN A 145 14.37 -1.45 -8.43
C GLN A 145 15.67 -0.64 -8.40
N CYS A 146 15.57 0.68 -8.32
CA CYS A 146 16.74 1.56 -8.13
C CYS A 146 17.47 1.23 -6.83
N ALA A 147 16.74 1.00 -5.72
CA ALA A 147 17.32 0.64 -4.43
C ALA A 147 18.03 -0.72 -4.49
N ARG A 148 17.40 -1.73 -5.09
CA ARG A 148 17.98 -3.08 -5.30
C ARG A 148 19.23 -3.04 -6.17
N PHE A 149 19.28 -2.16 -7.17
CA PHE A 149 20.51 -1.96 -7.95
C PHE A 149 21.64 -1.45 -7.07
N CYS A 150 21.36 -0.51 -6.16
CA CYS A 150 22.36 0.01 -5.24
C CYS A 150 22.73 -1.00 -4.15
N ASP A 151 21.95 -2.05 -3.93
CA ASP A 151 22.19 -3.04 -2.88
C ASP A 151 23.24 -4.09 -3.28
N LEU A 152 24.24 -4.28 -2.42
CA LEU A 152 25.32 -5.25 -2.61
C LEU A 152 24.84 -6.70 -2.50
N GLU A 153 23.71 -6.94 -1.83
CA GLU A 153 23.09 -8.28 -1.75
C GLU A 153 22.48 -8.72 -3.10
N TYR A 154 22.32 -7.80 -4.05
CA TYR A 154 21.72 -8.07 -5.37
C TYR A 154 22.67 -7.67 -6.54
N PRO A 155 23.85 -8.31 -6.65
CA PRO A 155 24.92 -7.90 -7.57
C PRO A 155 24.59 -8.07 -9.06
N ASN A 156 23.53 -8.82 -9.39
CA ASN A 156 23.11 -9.11 -10.77
C ASN A 156 21.95 -8.21 -11.25
N THR A 157 21.55 -7.20 -10.47
CA THR A 157 20.51 -6.26 -10.89
C THR A 157 21.11 -5.24 -11.85
N THR A 158 20.41 -4.93 -12.94
CA THR A 158 20.78 -3.87 -13.87
C THR A 158 20.04 -2.59 -13.52
N LEU A 159 20.76 -1.45 -13.53
CA LEU A 159 20.13 -0.15 -13.36
C LEU A 159 19.26 0.13 -14.58
N PRO A 160 18.04 0.67 -14.41
CA PRO A 160 17.26 1.15 -15.55
C PRO A 160 18.04 2.22 -16.32
N GLU A 161 17.91 2.24 -17.64
CA GLU A 161 18.59 3.24 -18.49
C GLU A 161 18.07 4.67 -18.27
N ASP A 162 16.83 4.80 -17.80
CA ASP A 162 16.16 6.06 -17.49
C ASP A 162 15.57 5.98 -16.09
N LEU A 163 16.05 6.82 -15.17
CA LEU A 163 15.57 6.84 -13.79
C LEU A 163 14.44 7.84 -13.57
N VAL A 164 14.30 8.84 -14.43
CA VAL A 164 13.41 9.99 -14.23
C VAL A 164 12.04 9.75 -14.86
N SER A 165 12.00 9.42 -16.16
CA SER A 165 10.74 9.35 -16.90
C SER A 165 9.74 8.35 -16.30
N PRO A 166 10.14 7.14 -15.83
CA PRO A 166 9.20 6.21 -15.22
C PRO A 166 8.47 6.78 -13.99
N ILE A 167 9.14 7.60 -13.18
CA ILE A 167 8.50 8.26 -12.03
C ILE A 167 7.54 9.34 -12.48
N GLU A 168 7.94 10.16 -13.46
CA GLU A 168 7.10 11.24 -13.97
C GLU A 168 5.82 10.69 -14.61
N GLU A 169 5.95 9.68 -15.47
CA GLU A 169 4.83 9.01 -16.12
C GLU A 169 3.88 8.39 -15.10
N ALA A 170 4.40 7.57 -14.17
CA ALA A 170 3.56 6.93 -13.16
C ALA A 170 2.92 7.96 -12.20
N SER A 171 3.60 9.06 -11.90
CA SER A 171 3.03 10.18 -11.13
C SER A 171 1.93 10.91 -11.89
N ILE A 172 2.08 11.10 -13.21
CA ILE A 172 1.06 11.69 -14.07
C ILE A 172 -0.18 10.79 -14.10
N ASP A 173 0.01 9.48 -14.28
CA ASP A 173 -1.09 8.53 -14.30
C ASP A 173 -1.81 8.47 -12.96
N LEU A 174 -1.09 8.44 -11.84
CA LEU A 174 -1.72 8.54 -10.52
C LEU A 174 -2.52 9.83 -10.38
N LYS A 175 -1.98 10.99 -10.76
CA LYS A 175 -2.72 12.27 -10.73
C LYS A 175 -3.98 12.22 -11.57
N ARG A 176 -3.91 11.67 -12.79
CA ARG A 176 -5.06 11.50 -13.68
C ARG A 176 -6.14 10.66 -13.03
N GLU A 177 -5.78 9.54 -12.41
CA GLU A 177 -6.74 8.69 -11.71
C GLU A 177 -7.36 9.38 -10.49
N LEU A 178 -6.59 10.16 -9.74
CA LEU A 178 -7.12 10.90 -8.59
C LEU A 178 -8.12 11.98 -9.00
N ILE A 179 -7.81 12.75 -10.05
CA ILE A 179 -8.65 13.89 -10.47
C ILE A 179 -10.02 13.44 -10.99
N LYS A 180 -10.16 12.19 -11.43
CA LYS A 180 -11.45 11.61 -11.85
C LYS A 180 -12.49 11.53 -10.74
N TYR A 181 -12.11 11.61 -9.47
CA TYR A 181 -13.05 11.44 -8.36
C TYR A 181 -12.99 12.61 -7.38
N PRO A 182 -14.13 13.23 -7.00
CA PRO A 182 -14.15 14.34 -6.05
C PRO A 182 -13.62 13.96 -4.68
N LEU A 183 -13.74 12.68 -4.30
CA LEU A 183 -13.23 12.20 -3.03
C LEU A 183 -11.73 12.39 -2.91
N PHE A 184 -10.99 12.45 -4.02
CA PHE A 184 -9.55 12.72 -4.01
C PHE A 184 -9.21 14.20 -4.23
N ARG A 185 -10.21 15.09 -4.24
CA ARG A 185 -9.98 16.53 -4.31
C ARG A 185 -8.98 16.93 -3.23
N ASN A 186 -7.94 17.66 -3.64
CA ASN A 186 -6.80 18.11 -2.82
C ASN A 186 -5.68 17.08 -2.55
N LEU A 187 -5.74 15.85 -3.08
CA LEU A 187 -4.61 14.91 -3.02
C LEU A 187 -3.56 15.06 -4.12
N PRO A 188 -3.89 15.46 -5.38
CA PRO A 188 -2.88 15.64 -6.43
C PRO A 188 -1.67 16.51 -6.05
N PRO A 189 -1.81 17.61 -5.26
CA PRO A 189 -0.65 18.38 -4.82
C PRO A 189 0.40 17.60 -4.01
N PHE A 190 -0.01 16.54 -3.27
CA PHE A 190 0.93 15.67 -2.56
C PHE A 190 1.78 14.86 -3.55
N VAL A 191 1.17 14.38 -4.64
CA VAL A 191 1.86 13.66 -5.72
C VAL A 191 2.83 14.61 -6.40
N THR A 192 2.39 15.80 -6.84
CA THR A 192 3.25 16.80 -7.51
C THR A 192 4.50 17.14 -6.69
N GLU A 193 4.35 17.48 -5.41
CA GLU A 193 5.51 17.86 -4.59
C GLU A 193 6.44 16.67 -4.29
N PHE A 194 5.91 15.44 -4.25
CA PHE A 194 6.74 14.24 -4.18
C PHE A 194 7.51 14.02 -5.49
N THR A 195 6.81 14.05 -6.64
CA THR A 195 7.41 13.84 -7.96
C THR A 195 8.59 14.76 -8.17
N ARG A 196 8.44 16.06 -7.86
CA ARG A 196 9.54 17.03 -7.93
C ARG A 196 10.77 16.65 -7.08
N VAL A 197 10.57 16.04 -5.92
CA VAL A 197 11.65 15.56 -5.05
C VAL A 197 12.28 14.30 -5.63
N ALA A 198 11.45 13.36 -6.07
CA ALA A 198 11.88 12.10 -6.63
C ALA A 198 12.70 12.31 -7.91
N THR A 199 12.28 13.20 -8.81
CA THR A 199 13.03 13.53 -10.03
C THR A 199 14.39 14.14 -9.70
N GLN A 200 14.48 15.06 -8.74
CA GLN A 200 15.76 15.59 -8.26
C GLN A 200 16.69 14.49 -7.72
N VAL A 201 16.15 13.50 -6.99
CA VAL A 201 16.92 12.38 -6.47
C VAL A 201 17.39 11.46 -7.60
N MET A 202 16.52 11.15 -8.56
CA MET A 202 16.84 10.28 -9.68
C MET A 202 17.86 10.91 -10.63
N THR A 203 17.70 12.19 -10.98
CA THR A 203 18.72 12.93 -11.77
C THR A 203 20.06 12.98 -11.03
N TRP A 204 20.05 13.20 -9.72
CA TRP A 204 21.29 13.20 -8.95
C TRP A 204 21.97 11.82 -8.93
N LEU A 205 21.19 10.73 -8.84
CA LEU A 205 21.71 9.35 -8.89
C LEU A 205 22.36 9.02 -10.24
N GLU A 206 21.80 9.51 -11.37
CA GLU A 206 22.38 9.34 -12.71
C GLU A 206 23.78 9.97 -12.83
N GLU A 207 24.08 10.98 -12.01
CA GLU A 207 25.38 11.67 -11.99
C GLU A 207 26.40 11.02 -11.04
N GLN A 208 26.00 10.03 -10.23
CA GLN A 208 26.89 9.40 -9.25
C GLN A 208 27.71 8.25 -9.86
N ASP A 209 28.92 8.05 -9.31
CA ASP A 209 29.73 6.89 -9.61
C ASP A 209 29.24 5.68 -8.77
N LEU A 210 28.44 4.83 -9.40
CA LEU A 210 27.84 3.65 -8.76
C LEU A 210 28.81 2.44 -8.71
N GLU A 211 30.08 2.61 -9.09
CA GLU A 211 31.08 1.52 -9.03
C GLU A 211 31.63 1.28 -7.61
N ASN A 212 31.53 2.26 -6.71
CA ASN A 212 32.01 2.17 -5.32
C ASN A 212 30.99 1.47 -4.38
N PRO A 213 31.34 0.34 -3.73
CA PRO A 213 30.44 -0.38 -2.83
C PRO A 213 29.95 0.41 -1.60
N ASP A 214 30.78 1.28 -1.02
CA ASP A 214 30.38 2.06 0.17
C ASP A 214 29.32 3.11 -0.19
N ASP A 215 29.50 3.77 -1.33
CA ASP A 215 28.56 4.76 -1.87
C ASP A 215 27.22 4.10 -2.24
N ARG A 216 27.27 2.88 -2.78
CA ARG A 216 26.09 2.05 -3.10
C ARG A 216 25.18 1.76 -1.89
N ALA A 217 25.75 1.40 -0.75
CA ALA A 217 24.97 1.16 0.47
C ALA A 217 24.28 2.45 0.98
N GLU A 218 24.99 3.57 0.85
CA GLU A 218 24.49 4.89 1.18
C GLU A 218 23.31 5.31 0.28
N TYR A 219 23.41 5.08 -1.03
CA TYR A 219 22.35 5.35 -2.01
C TYR A 219 21.11 4.47 -1.80
N THR A 220 21.32 3.19 -1.47
CA THR A 220 20.23 2.27 -1.09
C THR A 220 19.43 2.84 0.08
N THR A 221 20.11 3.38 1.09
CA THR A 221 19.45 4.00 2.25
C THR A 221 18.64 5.24 1.87
N LEU A 222 19.19 6.11 1.02
CA LEU A 222 18.49 7.30 0.53
C LEU A 222 17.22 6.90 -0.25
N LEU A 223 17.31 5.93 -1.15
CA LEU A 223 16.19 5.43 -1.95
C LEU A 223 15.11 4.75 -1.09
N ASN A 224 15.50 3.97 -0.08
CA ASN A 224 14.56 3.42 0.88
C ASN A 224 13.80 4.51 1.66
N HIS A 225 14.48 5.60 2.02
CA HIS A 225 13.83 6.76 2.63
C HIS A 225 12.91 7.50 1.64
N LEU A 226 13.26 7.58 0.35
CA LEU A 226 12.39 8.14 -0.69
C LEU A 226 11.12 7.29 -0.84
N GLY A 227 11.26 5.96 -0.90
CA GLY A 227 10.13 5.03 -0.93
C GLY A 227 9.24 5.15 0.31
N SER A 228 9.82 5.28 1.50
CA SER A 228 9.05 5.55 2.72
C SER A 228 8.36 6.92 2.71
N PHE A 229 8.99 7.95 2.13
CA PHE A 229 8.39 9.27 1.99
C PHE A 229 7.19 9.22 1.04
N TYR A 230 7.35 8.58 -0.13
CA TYR A 230 6.26 8.35 -1.07
C TYR A 230 5.10 7.62 -0.39
N TYR A 231 5.35 6.44 0.16
CA TYR A 231 4.28 5.61 0.71
C TYR A 231 3.55 6.36 1.85
N LYS A 232 4.30 6.85 2.85
CA LYS A 232 3.68 7.42 4.06
C LYS A 232 3.15 8.83 3.84
N GLY A 233 3.76 9.59 2.94
CA GLY A 233 3.41 10.98 2.64
C GLY A 233 2.34 11.13 1.56
N VAL A 234 2.36 10.28 0.52
CA VAL A 234 1.51 10.41 -0.67
C VAL A 234 0.45 9.32 -0.72
N TRP A 235 0.87 8.06 -0.70
CA TRP A 235 -0.06 6.94 -0.87
C TRP A 235 -1.01 6.77 0.32
N ARG A 236 -0.49 6.82 1.54
CA ARG A 236 -1.28 6.58 2.76
C ARG A 236 -2.46 7.56 2.92
N PRO A 237 -2.35 8.86 2.61
CA PRO A 237 -3.52 9.74 2.56
C PRO A 237 -4.57 9.35 1.52
N ILE A 238 -4.14 8.91 0.32
CA ILE A 238 -5.04 8.41 -0.74
C ILE A 238 -5.75 7.14 -0.26
N SER A 239 -5.01 6.18 0.29
CA SER A 239 -5.57 4.93 0.77
C SER A 239 -6.52 5.14 1.96
N ASN A 240 -6.18 5.99 2.93
CA ASN A 240 -7.11 6.35 4.02
C ASN A 240 -8.41 6.97 3.49
N ARG A 241 -8.35 7.70 2.37
CA ARG A 241 -9.54 8.24 1.72
C ARG A 241 -10.42 7.12 1.16
N ILE A 242 -9.81 6.16 0.47
CA ILE A 242 -10.52 4.99 -0.05
C ILE A 242 -11.14 4.22 1.11
N GLY A 243 -10.35 3.88 2.14
CA GLY A 243 -10.82 3.17 3.33
C GLY A 243 -12.04 3.83 3.96
N TYR A 244 -11.98 5.13 4.23
CA TYR A 244 -13.09 5.89 4.81
C TYR A 244 -14.45 5.72 4.08
N TYR A 245 -14.42 5.72 2.74
CA TYR A 245 -15.64 5.68 1.93
C TYR A 245 -16.11 4.27 1.57
N THR A 246 -15.25 3.27 1.70
CA THR A 246 -15.50 1.92 1.19
C THR A 246 -15.57 0.86 2.28
N ILE A 247 -15.25 1.25 3.51
CA ILE A 247 -15.35 0.39 4.68
C ILE A 247 -16.80 0.00 4.98
N HIS A 248 -16.98 -1.27 5.31
CA HIS A 248 -18.23 -1.88 5.75
C HIS A 248 -17.94 -2.99 6.76
N GLY A 249 -18.85 -3.18 7.71
CA GLY A 249 -18.81 -4.27 8.69
C GLY A 249 -18.93 -3.80 10.15
N PRO A 250 -18.70 -4.69 11.12
CA PRO A 250 -19.02 -4.42 12.52
C PRO A 250 -18.24 -3.28 13.18
N ALA A 251 -17.00 -3.00 12.73
CA ALA A 251 -16.15 -1.93 13.25
C ALA A 251 -16.10 -0.68 12.35
N GLU A 252 -17.07 -0.53 11.44
CA GLU A 252 -17.11 0.55 10.43
C GLU A 252 -16.96 1.95 11.04
N GLU A 253 -17.63 2.24 12.16
CA GLU A 253 -17.58 3.56 12.81
C GLU A 253 -16.20 3.87 13.39
N ASP A 254 -15.61 2.93 14.14
CA ASP A 254 -14.30 3.07 14.77
C ASP A 254 -13.20 3.29 13.71
N ASP A 255 -13.23 2.49 12.65
CA ASP A 255 -12.27 2.56 11.56
C ASP A 255 -12.46 3.84 10.70
N ARG A 256 -13.70 4.31 10.51
CA ARG A 256 -13.94 5.63 9.89
C ARG A 256 -13.34 6.75 10.74
N GLU A 257 -13.49 6.70 12.06
CA GLU A 257 -12.86 7.67 12.96
C GLU A 257 -11.34 7.64 12.86
N PHE A 258 -10.75 6.44 12.79
CA PHE A 258 -9.32 6.25 12.56
C PHE A 258 -8.87 6.91 11.24
N HIS A 259 -9.54 6.63 10.12
CA HIS A 259 -9.21 7.23 8.83
C HIS A 259 -9.37 8.75 8.82
N ILE A 260 -10.45 9.29 9.43
CA ILE A 260 -10.63 10.75 9.56
C ILE A 260 -9.47 11.37 10.34
N THR A 261 -9.07 10.75 11.45
CA THR A 261 -7.98 11.23 12.28
C THR A 261 -6.66 11.28 11.49
N ASN A 262 -6.38 10.25 10.70
CA ASN A 262 -5.21 10.19 9.84
C ASN A 262 -5.26 11.22 8.70
N LEU A 263 -6.41 11.40 8.05
CA LEU A 263 -6.60 12.41 7.01
C LEU A 263 -6.39 13.83 7.55
N LYS A 264 -6.92 14.14 8.74
CA LYS A 264 -6.70 15.44 9.41
C LYS A 264 -5.22 15.73 9.68
N ARG A 265 -4.42 14.68 9.90
CA ARG A 265 -2.96 14.76 10.16
C ARG A 265 -2.11 14.64 8.90
N ALA A 266 -2.66 14.26 7.75
CA ALA A 266 -1.93 13.96 6.52
C ALA A 266 -0.96 15.08 6.10
N ARG A 267 -1.41 16.34 6.11
CA ARG A 267 -0.53 17.49 5.81
C ARG A 267 0.66 17.57 6.76
N GLN A 268 0.41 17.47 8.06
CA GLN A 268 1.48 17.56 9.07
C GLN A 268 2.47 16.40 8.92
N ASN A 269 1.97 15.19 8.64
CA ASN A 269 2.79 14.02 8.39
C ASN A 269 3.64 14.18 7.13
N PHE A 270 3.06 14.64 6.01
CA PHE A 270 3.80 14.93 4.79
C PHE A 270 4.92 15.95 5.05
N LEU A 271 4.60 17.06 5.74
CA LEU A 271 5.58 18.10 6.08
C LEU A 271 6.68 17.60 7.03
N LYS A 272 6.37 16.66 7.92
CA LYS A 272 7.37 16.05 8.80
C LYS A 272 8.30 15.13 8.00
N LEU A 273 7.72 14.23 7.20
CA LEU A 273 8.47 13.28 6.37
C LEU A 273 9.33 14.01 5.33
N SER A 274 8.80 15.07 4.73
CA SER A 274 9.51 15.91 3.77
C SER A 274 10.74 16.58 4.39
N ASN A 275 10.61 17.13 5.60
CA ASN A 275 11.74 17.72 6.32
C ASN A 275 12.79 16.67 6.73
N GLN A 276 12.35 15.49 7.15
CA GLN A 276 13.25 14.37 7.48
C GLN A 276 14.02 13.91 6.24
N PHE A 277 13.31 13.72 5.12
CA PHE A 277 13.93 13.35 3.85
C PHE A 277 14.90 14.43 3.36
N ARG A 278 14.52 15.70 3.43
CA ARG A 278 15.41 16.81 3.07
C ARG A 278 16.69 16.84 3.90
N SER A 279 16.58 16.61 5.22
CA SER A 279 17.77 16.51 6.07
C SER A 279 18.67 15.38 5.59
N ARG A 280 18.09 14.21 5.29
CA ARG A 280 18.84 13.06 4.80
C ARG A 280 19.48 13.32 3.45
N ALA A 281 18.75 13.87 2.49
CA ALA A 281 19.29 14.22 1.17
C ALA A 281 20.47 15.20 1.28
N ASN A 282 20.39 16.16 2.20
CA ASN A 282 21.46 17.12 2.43
C ASN A 282 22.74 16.48 3.01
N ASP A 283 22.64 15.36 3.73
CA ASP A 283 23.82 14.58 4.16
C ASP A 283 24.64 14.09 2.96
N TYR A 284 23.98 13.90 1.80
CA TYR A 284 24.59 13.52 0.51
C TYR A 284 24.88 14.71 -0.41
N GLY A 285 24.77 15.95 0.10
CA GLY A 285 24.94 17.17 -0.71
C GLY A 285 23.78 17.48 -1.66
N LEU A 286 22.72 16.67 -1.67
CA LEU A 286 21.53 16.88 -2.48
C LEU A 286 20.56 17.85 -1.80
N ARG A 287 20.28 18.97 -2.46
CA ARG A 287 19.31 19.96 -1.97
C ARG A 287 17.96 19.74 -2.61
N VAL A 288 17.06 19.07 -1.90
CA VAL A 288 15.67 18.92 -2.32
C VAL A 288 14.79 20.05 -1.79
N GLU A 289 14.00 20.63 -2.68
CA GLU A 289 13.03 21.67 -2.32
C GLU A 289 11.60 21.13 -2.27
N ILE A 290 10.80 21.57 -1.29
CA ILE A 290 9.38 21.20 -1.12
C ILE A 290 8.58 22.47 -0.78
N ARG A 291 7.52 22.75 -1.56
CA ARG A 291 6.69 23.96 -1.43
C ARG A 291 5.54 23.68 -0.48
N ASN A 292 5.82 23.82 0.81
CA ASN A 292 4.91 23.49 1.92
C ASN A 292 3.55 24.21 1.86
N GLU A 293 3.50 25.39 1.24
CA GLU A 293 2.31 26.19 1.03
C GLU A 293 1.32 25.55 0.04
N ARG A 294 1.82 24.72 -0.89
CA ARG A 294 1.01 24.03 -1.89
C ARG A 294 0.32 22.78 -1.35
N ILE A 295 0.76 22.25 -0.21
CA ILE A 295 0.16 21.08 0.40
C ILE A 295 -1.12 21.47 1.15
N PRO A 296 -2.31 21.07 0.68
CA PRO A 296 -3.57 21.47 1.30
C PRO A 296 -3.83 20.67 2.59
N LYS A 297 -4.75 21.17 3.42
CA LYS A 297 -5.32 20.37 4.51
C LYS A 297 -6.38 19.44 3.92
N LEU A 298 -6.41 18.19 4.34
CA LEU A 298 -7.44 17.24 3.93
C LEU A 298 -8.60 17.24 4.92
N ARG A 299 -9.82 17.13 4.40
CA ARG A 299 -11.06 16.94 5.16
C ARG A 299 -11.95 15.96 4.38
N PRO A 300 -12.70 15.07 5.04
CA PRO A 300 -13.71 14.25 4.36
C PRO A 300 -14.61 15.12 3.48
N GLU A 301 -14.94 14.64 2.28
CA GLU A 301 -16.03 15.23 1.50
C GLU A 301 -17.35 14.94 2.21
N GLU A 302 -18.24 15.94 2.24
CA GLU A 302 -19.54 15.84 2.92
C GLU A 302 -20.58 15.02 2.14
N ARG A 303 -20.29 14.69 0.87
CA ARG A 303 -21.15 13.89 -0.01
C ARG A 303 -21.10 12.40 0.36
N ASN A 304 -22.18 11.68 0.08
CA ASN A 304 -22.19 10.23 0.28
C ASN A 304 -21.37 9.51 -0.81
N PHE A 305 -21.00 8.26 -0.57
CA PHE A 305 -20.11 7.53 -1.48
C PHE A 305 -20.70 7.32 -2.88
N GLN A 306 -22.00 7.08 -3.00
CA GLN A 306 -22.66 6.88 -4.29
C GLN A 306 -22.65 8.14 -5.16
N GLU A 307 -22.84 9.31 -4.54
CA GLU A 307 -22.72 10.62 -5.21
C GLU A 307 -21.28 10.91 -5.68
N LEU A 308 -20.28 10.36 -4.98
CA LEU A 308 -18.87 10.53 -5.34
C LEU A 308 -18.44 9.63 -6.49
N LEU A 309 -19.11 8.49 -6.70
CA LEU A 309 -18.86 7.56 -7.81
C LEU A 309 -19.54 8.01 -9.11
N GLN A 310 -20.69 8.67 -9.03
CA GLN A 310 -21.47 9.14 -10.18
C GLN A 310 -21.04 10.53 -10.69
N TRP A 311 -19.90 11.04 -10.22
CA TRP A 311 -19.42 12.36 -10.59
C TRP A 311 -18.71 12.35 -11.94
N GLU A 312 -19.08 13.29 -12.81
CA GLU A 312 -18.37 13.58 -14.05
C GLU A 312 -17.40 14.76 -13.84
N PRO A 313 -16.13 14.66 -14.27
CA PRO A 313 -15.18 15.75 -14.15
C PRO A 313 -15.61 16.98 -14.96
N GLU A 314 -15.49 18.17 -14.37
CA GLU A 314 -15.63 19.44 -15.11
C GLU A 314 -14.38 19.68 -15.99
N ASP A 315 -14.57 20.29 -17.17
CA ASP A 315 -13.54 20.46 -18.23
C ASP A 315 -12.22 21.14 -17.77
N ASP A 316 -12.23 21.91 -16.67
CA ASP A 316 -11.06 22.59 -16.10
C ASP A 316 -10.06 21.66 -15.39
N THR A 317 -10.35 20.35 -15.31
CA THR A 317 -9.48 19.35 -14.66
C THR A 317 -8.19 19.04 -15.44
N ALA A 318 -8.11 19.42 -16.72
CA ALA A 318 -6.95 19.16 -17.58
C ALA A 318 -5.67 19.95 -17.20
N GLU A 319 -5.78 21.16 -16.64
CA GLU A 319 -4.61 21.97 -16.22
C GLU A 319 -3.90 21.41 -14.97
N GLN A 320 -4.59 20.62 -14.14
CA GLN A 320 -4.01 20.04 -12.92
C GLN A 320 -3.14 18.81 -13.21
N VAL A 321 -3.26 18.21 -14.39
CA VAL A 321 -2.52 16.99 -14.78
C VAL A 321 -1.09 17.32 -15.24
N THR A 322 -0.91 18.45 -15.92
CA THR A 322 0.32 18.79 -16.67
C THR A 322 1.39 19.54 -15.89
N THR A 323 1.09 20.01 -14.67
CA THR A 323 2.12 20.62 -13.81
C THR A 323 2.87 19.52 -13.05
N ALA A 324 4.07 19.20 -13.58
CA ALA A 324 5.08 18.36 -12.96
C ALA A 324 5.70 19.06 -11.72
#